data_AF-A0A5S4EUK7-F1
#
_entry.id   AF-A0A5S4EUK7-F1
#
_cell.length_a   1.000
_cell.length_b   1.000
_cell.length_c   1.000
_cell.angle_alpha   90.00
_cell.angle_beta   90.00
_cell.angle_gamma   90.00
#
_symmetry.space_group_name_H-M   'P 1'
#
loop_
_entity.id
_entity.type
_entity.pdbx_description
1 polymer ?
#
loop_
_entity_poly.entity_id
_entity_poly.type
_entity_poly.pdbx_seq_one_letter_code
_entity_poly.pdbx_strand_id
1 'polypeptide(L)'
;MRPAELERLTVAEAADRYVELVRARTLTGALSASTAEVYARDVATLVELAGAGVVLDDLTGQDVDAVLLAFARKPDGRRSRAGSEGGRPAEGGGQSASSQARFRRSISALFKHAALAGWVQINPMTASTVTAKE
;
A
#
# COMPACT_ATOMS: atom_id res chain seq x y z
N MET A 1 -0.85 11.62 -26.68
CA MET A 1 -0.51 12.16 -25.36
C MET A 1 1.00 12.02 -25.18
N ARG A 2 1.73 13.09 -24.86
CA ARG A 2 3.17 12.98 -24.54
C ARG A 2 3.29 12.30 -23.17
N PRO A 3 4.23 11.36 -22.95
CA PRO A 3 4.49 10.83 -21.61
C PRO A 3 4.74 11.97 -20.63
N ALA A 4 4.21 11.86 -19.41
CA ALA A 4 4.56 12.81 -18.35
C ALA A 4 6.08 12.79 -18.14
N GLU A 5 6.65 13.96 -17.87
CA GLU A 5 8.06 14.02 -17.47
C GLU A 5 8.23 13.28 -16.15
N LEU A 6 9.30 12.49 -16.04
CA LEU A 6 9.54 11.69 -14.85
C LEU A 6 9.85 12.59 -13.66
N GLU A 7 8.97 12.61 -12.68
CA GLU A 7 9.17 13.27 -11.40
C GLU A 7 9.59 12.23 -10.35
N ARG A 8 10.87 12.23 -9.97
CA ARG A 8 11.42 11.27 -9.00
C ARG A 8 11.04 11.69 -7.59
N LEU A 9 10.01 11.03 -7.05
CA LEU A 9 9.51 11.22 -5.70
C LEU A 9 9.97 10.11 -4.77
N THR A 10 10.16 10.43 -3.50
CA THR A 10 10.23 9.41 -2.45
C THR A 10 8.87 8.73 -2.24
N VAL A 11 8.87 7.54 -1.63
CA VAL A 11 7.65 6.82 -1.27
C VAL A 11 6.76 7.67 -0.37
N ALA A 12 7.33 8.43 0.57
CA ALA A 12 6.57 9.33 1.43
C ALA A 12 5.92 10.49 0.66
N GLU A 13 6.66 11.17 -0.21
CA GLU A 13 6.11 12.28 -1.01
C GLU A 13 5.00 11.83 -1.95
N ALA A 14 5.18 10.69 -2.61
CA ALA A 14 4.16 10.11 -3.46
C ALA A 14 2.92 9.68 -2.66
N ALA A 15 3.11 9.13 -1.46
CA ALA A 15 2.03 8.77 -0.56
C ALA A 15 1.21 10.01 -0.15
N ASP A 16 1.86 11.07 0.30
CA ASP A 16 1.20 12.31 0.71
C ASP A 16 0.37 12.90 -0.44
N ARG A 17 0.97 13.03 -1.63
CA ARG A 17 0.28 13.55 -2.82
C ARG A 17 -0.90 12.67 -3.24
N TYR A 18 -0.75 11.35 -3.17
CA TYR A 18 -1.83 10.43 -3.49
C TYR A 18 -2.98 10.50 -2.47
N VAL A 19 -2.66 10.63 -1.18
CA VAL A 19 -3.67 10.79 -0.13
C VAL A 19 -4.44 12.11 -0.30
N GLU A 20 -3.78 13.19 -0.68
CA GLU A 20 -4.47 14.45 -1.02
C GLU A 20 -5.42 14.29 -2.22
N LEU A 21 -5.01 13.55 -3.26
CA LEU A 21 -5.92 13.19 -4.36
C LEU A 21 -7.13 12.38 -3.87
N VAL A 22 -6.90 11.39 -3.01
CA VAL A 22 -7.97 10.57 -2.42
C VAL A 22 -8.95 11.46 -1.63
N ARG A 23 -8.45 12.39 -0.82
CA ARG A 23 -9.25 13.38 -0.08
C ARG A 23 -10.08 14.25 -1.04
N ALA A 24 -9.46 14.77 -2.10
CA ALA A 24 -10.17 15.56 -3.13
C ALA A 24 -11.29 14.76 -3.81
N ARG A 25 -11.07 13.46 -4.09
CA ARG A 25 -12.11 12.57 -4.63
C ARG A 25 -13.25 12.32 -3.65
N THR A 26 -12.96 12.31 -2.35
CA THR A 26 -14.01 12.25 -1.33
C THR A 26 -14.83 13.53 -1.26
N LEU A 27 -14.18 14.70 -1.29
CA LEU A 27 -14.87 16.00 -1.27
C LEU A 27 -15.80 16.21 -2.46
N THR A 28 -15.42 15.69 -3.63
CA THR A 28 -16.22 15.75 -4.86
C THR A 28 -17.28 14.65 -4.96
N GLY A 29 -17.40 13.76 -3.97
CA GLY A 29 -18.35 12.65 -3.96
C GLY A 29 -17.95 11.47 -4.87
N ALA A 30 -16.80 11.53 -5.53
CA ALA A 30 -16.28 10.47 -6.40
C ALA A 30 -15.73 9.25 -5.63
N LEU A 31 -15.62 9.33 -4.31
CA LEU A 31 -15.17 8.26 -3.42
C LEU A 31 -15.81 8.38 -2.03
N SER A 32 -16.24 7.28 -1.43
CA SER A 32 -16.74 7.32 -0.04
C SER A 32 -15.62 7.60 0.97
N ALA A 33 -15.96 8.24 2.10
CA ALA A 33 -15.02 8.47 3.19
C ALA A 33 -14.40 7.17 3.73
N SER A 34 -15.22 6.12 3.89
CA SER A 34 -14.76 4.80 4.33
C SER A 34 -13.73 4.17 3.40
N THR A 35 -13.89 4.36 2.08
CA THR A 35 -12.94 3.85 1.10
C THR A 35 -11.66 4.69 1.10
N ALA A 36 -11.78 6.01 1.30
CA ALA A 36 -10.63 6.91 1.42
C ALA A 36 -9.74 6.57 2.63
N GLU A 37 -10.34 6.28 3.79
CA GLU A 37 -9.61 5.84 4.98
C GLU A 37 -8.83 4.55 4.75
N VAL A 38 -9.41 3.62 3.99
CA VAL A 38 -8.75 2.36 3.61
C VAL A 38 -7.51 2.63 2.75
N TYR A 39 -7.64 3.46 1.71
CA TYR A 39 -6.48 3.84 0.88
C TYR A 39 -5.41 4.55 1.72
N ALA A 40 -5.79 5.53 2.54
CA ALA A 40 -4.84 6.26 3.37
C ALA A 40 -4.08 5.34 4.34
N ARG A 41 -4.77 4.40 5.00
CA ARG A 41 -4.15 3.42 5.90
C ARG A 41 -3.17 2.49 5.17
N ASP A 42 -3.57 1.98 4.01
CA ASP A 42 -2.72 1.06 3.24
C ASP A 42 -1.49 1.77 2.66
N VAL A 43 -1.66 3.00 2.19
CA VAL A 43 -0.55 3.81 1.69
C VAL A 43 0.40 4.18 2.81
N ALA A 44 -0.08 4.54 4.00
CA ALA A 44 0.78 4.74 5.17
C ALA A 44 1.55 3.45 5.53
N THR A 45 0.89 2.29 5.43
CA THR A 45 1.55 1.00 5.67
C THR A 45 2.61 0.69 4.59
N LEU A 46 2.39 1.08 3.33
CA LEU A 46 3.42 1.00 2.30
C LEU A 46 4.64 1.85 2.67
N VAL A 47 4.45 3.10 3.11
CA VAL A 47 5.53 3.99 3.54
C VAL A 47 6.35 3.36 4.68
N GLU A 48 5.68 2.77 5.67
CA GLU A 48 6.32 2.05 6.77
C GLU A 48 7.18 0.86 6.29
N LEU A 49 6.67 0.09 5.32
CA LEU A 49 7.29 -1.17 4.90
C LEU A 49 8.35 -1.01 3.80
N ALA A 50 8.13 -0.10 2.85
CA ALA A 50 9.07 0.18 1.77
C ALA A 50 10.18 1.15 2.20
N GLY A 51 9.93 1.97 3.21
CA GLY A 51 10.84 3.01 3.68
C GLY A 51 10.51 4.38 3.06
N ALA A 52 10.29 5.37 3.92
CA ALA A 52 9.84 6.70 3.53
C ALA A 52 10.77 7.42 2.53
N GLY A 53 12.09 7.27 2.68
CA GLY A 53 13.10 7.95 1.85
C GLY A 53 13.50 7.20 0.58
N VAL A 54 12.95 6.01 0.33
CA VAL A 54 13.21 5.27 -0.92
C VAL A 54 12.54 6.01 -2.08
N VAL A 55 13.21 6.10 -3.23
CA VAL A 55 12.60 6.67 -4.43
C VAL A 55 11.57 5.69 -4.98
N LEU A 56 10.34 6.16 -5.22
CA LEU A 56 9.22 5.32 -5.66
C LEU A 56 9.51 4.61 -6.98
N ASP A 57 10.17 5.30 -7.92
CA ASP A 57 10.57 4.78 -9.25
C ASP A 57 11.66 3.71 -9.18
N ASP A 58 12.42 3.66 -8.09
CA ASP A 58 13.47 2.65 -7.91
C ASP A 58 12.92 1.33 -7.35
N LEU A 59 11.64 1.29 -6.93
CA LEU A 59 11.00 0.07 -6.46
C LEU A 59 10.77 -0.91 -7.60
N THR A 60 11.36 -2.09 -7.48
CA THR A 60 11.19 -3.19 -8.43
C THR A 60 10.00 -4.09 -8.06
N GLY A 61 9.66 -5.03 -8.94
CA GLY A 61 8.69 -6.08 -8.62
C GLY A 61 9.10 -6.93 -7.41
N GLN A 62 10.40 -7.14 -7.20
CA GLN A 62 10.93 -7.88 -6.04
C GLN A 62 10.76 -7.08 -4.75
N ASP A 63 10.97 -5.77 -4.79
CA ASP A 63 10.75 -4.90 -3.63
C ASP A 63 9.27 -4.85 -3.24
N VAL A 64 8.39 -4.79 -4.24
CA VAL A 64 6.94 -4.91 -4.02
C VAL A 64 6.58 -6.26 -3.41
N ASP A 65 7.15 -7.36 -3.90
CA ASP A 65 6.92 -8.70 -3.33
C ASP A 65 7.41 -8.75 -1.86
N ALA A 66 8.56 -8.14 -1.55
CA ALA A 66 9.07 -8.03 -0.18
C ALA A 66 8.11 -7.23 0.72
N VAL A 67 7.55 -6.12 0.24
CA VAL A 67 6.55 -5.32 0.96
C VAL A 67 5.27 -6.14 1.21
N LEU A 68 4.76 -6.85 0.21
CA LEU A 68 3.56 -7.68 0.35
C LEU A 68 3.78 -8.81 1.37
N LEU A 69 4.95 -9.44 1.36
CA LEU A 69 5.34 -10.46 2.32
C LEU A 69 5.51 -9.89 3.74
N ALA A 70 6.10 -8.70 3.87
CA ALA A 70 6.23 -8.01 5.14
C ALA A 70 4.85 -7.63 5.71
N PHE A 71 3.93 -7.17 4.87
CA PHE A 71 2.55 -6.93 5.26
C PHE A 71 1.87 -8.21 5.73
N ALA A 72 2.01 -9.31 4.97
CA ALA A 72 1.42 -10.60 5.34
C ALA A 72 1.89 -11.10 6.72
N ARG A 73 3.14 -10.80 7.12
CA ARG A 73 3.68 -11.16 8.44
C ARG A 73 3.28 -10.20 9.56
N LYS A 74 2.74 -9.01 9.27
CA LYS A 74 2.39 -8.02 10.29
C LYS A 74 1.27 -8.57 11.19
N PRO A 75 1.37 -8.47 12.52
CA PRO A 75 0.30 -8.87 13.42
C PRO A 75 -1.00 -8.14 13.08
N ASP A 76 -2.11 -8.86 13.01
CA ASP A 76 -3.42 -8.24 12.81
C ASP A 76 -3.79 -7.43 14.06
N GLY A 77 -3.84 -6.11 13.91
CA GLY A 77 -4.13 -5.17 14.99
C GLY A 77 -5.47 -5.43 15.71
N ARG A 78 -6.37 -6.20 15.09
CA ARG A 78 -7.62 -6.66 15.73
C ARG A 78 -7.37 -7.74 16.78
N ARG A 79 -6.38 -8.61 16.59
CA ARG A 79 -6.06 -9.73 17.48
C ARG A 79 -5.13 -9.35 18.62
N SER A 80 -4.29 -8.32 18.43
CA SER A 80 -3.43 -7.81 19.52
C SER A 80 -4.22 -7.12 20.64
N ARG A 81 -5.46 -6.66 20.39
CA ARG A 81 -6.33 -6.08 21.43
C ARG A 81 -7.14 -7.11 22.22
N ALA A 82 -7.27 -8.34 21.72
CA ALA A 82 -8.06 -9.40 22.34
C ALA A 82 -7.25 -10.35 23.26
N GLY A 83 -5.93 -10.14 23.39
CA GLY A 83 -5.00 -11.08 24.04
C GLY A 83 -4.56 -10.74 25.46
N SER A 84 -5.17 -9.75 26.14
CA SER A 84 -4.73 -9.31 27.47
C SER A 84 -5.52 -9.91 28.63
N GLU A 85 -6.06 -11.13 28.51
CA GLU A 85 -6.53 -11.91 29.67
C GLU A 85 -6.20 -13.39 29.48
N GLY A 86 -5.04 -13.80 30.03
CA GLY A 86 -4.73 -15.18 30.43
C GLY A 86 -4.84 -16.29 29.37
N GLY A 87 -3.80 -16.51 28.56
CA GLY A 87 -3.62 -17.82 27.92
C GLY A 87 -2.67 -17.85 26.72
N ARG A 88 -1.43 -18.30 26.97
CA ARG A 88 -0.38 -18.76 26.02
C ARG A 88 0.00 -17.75 24.91
N PRO A 89 1.27 -17.69 24.47
CA PRO A 89 1.60 -16.89 23.29
C PRO A 89 0.88 -17.52 22.10
N ALA A 90 -0.19 -16.89 21.62
CA ALA A 90 -0.76 -17.22 20.33
C ALA A 90 0.37 -17.05 19.31
N GLU A 91 0.78 -18.13 18.64
CA GLU A 91 1.60 -18.05 17.44
C GLU A 91 0.96 -17.00 16.54
N GLY A 92 1.61 -15.84 16.45
CA GLY A 92 1.02 -14.61 15.93
C GLY A 92 0.73 -14.74 14.45
N GLY A 93 -0.43 -15.30 14.11
CA GLY A 93 -0.86 -15.45 12.73
C GLY A 93 -0.92 -14.08 12.07
N GLY A 94 -0.20 -13.91 10.96
CA GLY A 94 -0.12 -12.67 10.20
C GLY A 94 -1.48 -12.21 9.63
N GLN A 95 -1.45 -11.26 8.70
CA GLN A 95 -2.67 -10.70 8.10
C GLN A 95 -3.54 -11.77 7.42
N SER A 96 -4.86 -11.63 7.52
CA SER A 96 -5.80 -12.49 6.79
C SER A 96 -5.62 -12.36 5.27
N ALA A 97 -5.97 -13.40 4.50
CA ALA A 97 -5.95 -13.36 3.03
C ALA A 97 -6.77 -12.18 2.46
N SER A 98 -7.93 -11.89 3.05
CA SER A 98 -8.77 -10.73 2.69
C SER A 98 -8.06 -9.39 2.92
N SER A 99 -7.31 -9.25 4.01
CA SER A 99 -6.55 -8.04 4.32
C SER A 99 -5.37 -7.88 3.38
N GLN A 100 -4.68 -8.97 3.03
CA GLN A 100 -3.60 -8.99 2.04
C GLN A 100 -4.12 -8.59 0.65
N ALA A 101 -5.25 -9.16 0.21
CA ALA A 101 -5.86 -8.83 -1.07
C ALA A 101 -6.30 -7.36 -1.15
N ARG A 102 -6.85 -6.82 -0.05
CA ARG A 102 -7.20 -5.39 0.06
C ARG A 102 -5.97 -4.50 -0.05
N PHE A 103 -4.92 -4.79 0.71
CA PHE A 103 -3.66 -4.05 0.67
C PHE A 103 -3.04 -4.04 -0.73
N ARG A 104 -2.98 -5.21 -1.41
CA ARG A 104 -2.51 -5.32 -2.81
C ARG A 104 -3.34 -4.45 -3.76
N ARG A 105 -4.67 -4.39 -3.60
CA ARG A 105 -5.54 -3.54 -4.42
C ARG A 105 -5.26 -2.05 -4.19
N SER A 106 -5.07 -1.65 -2.94
CA SER A 106 -4.75 -0.26 -2.58
C SER A 106 -3.43 0.21 -3.21
N ILE A 107 -2.38 -0.59 -3.08
CA ILE A 107 -1.07 -0.28 -3.66
C ILE A 107 -1.10 -0.34 -5.19
N SER A 108 -1.85 -1.28 -5.78
CA SER A 108 -2.10 -1.31 -7.23
C SER A 108 -2.71 -0.01 -7.73
N ALA A 109 -3.67 0.57 -6.98
CA ALA A 109 -4.30 1.83 -7.34
C ALA A 109 -3.33 3.02 -7.25
N LEU A 110 -2.46 3.03 -6.24
CA LEU A 110 -1.37 4.02 -6.12
C LEU A 110 -0.42 3.93 -7.32
N PHE A 111 0.17 2.78 -7.61
CA PHE A 111 1.15 2.67 -8.70
C PHE A 111 0.53 2.87 -10.09
N LYS A 112 -0.75 2.52 -10.27
CA LYS A 112 -1.48 2.88 -11.49
C LYS A 112 -1.57 4.40 -11.64
N HIS A 113 -1.85 5.13 -10.57
CA HIS A 113 -1.83 6.59 -10.60
C HIS A 113 -0.42 7.14 -10.82
N ALA A 114 0.58 6.62 -10.09
CA ALA A 114 1.97 7.04 -10.19
C ALA A 114 2.51 6.93 -11.63
N ALA A 115 2.20 5.84 -12.34
CA ALA A 115 2.61 5.67 -13.73
C ALA A 115 1.96 6.70 -14.68
N LEU A 116 0.68 7.04 -14.44
CA LEU A 116 -0.03 8.06 -15.23
C LEU A 116 0.45 9.48 -14.92
N ALA A 117 0.84 9.74 -13.67
CA ALA A 117 1.33 11.02 -13.19
C ALA A 117 2.83 11.24 -13.51
N GLY A 118 3.53 10.21 -13.99
CA GLY A 118 4.97 10.28 -14.26
C GLY A 118 5.84 10.16 -13.01
N TRP A 119 5.36 9.56 -11.93
CA TRP A 119 6.17 9.33 -10.71
C TRP A 119 6.97 8.03 -10.77
N VAL A 120 6.55 7.11 -11.64
CA VAL A 120 7.28 5.90 -12.00
C VAL A 120 7.26 5.72 -13.51
N GLN A 121 8.35 5.23 -14.09
CA GLN A 121 8.42 4.91 -15.51
C GLN A 121 7.62 3.65 -15.84
N ILE A 122 7.72 2.64 -14.98
CA ILE A 122 7.05 1.34 -15.12
C ILE A 122 6.33 1.04 -13.81
N ASN A 123 5.10 0.56 -13.89
CA ASN A 123 4.36 0.13 -12.71
C ASN A 123 4.95 -1.19 -12.17
N PRO A 124 5.61 -1.24 -10.99
CA PRO A 124 6.25 -2.45 -10.49
C PRO A 124 5.27 -3.56 -10.11
N MET A 125 3.97 -3.23 -9.91
CA MET A 125 2.94 -4.23 -9.65
C MET A 125 2.75 -5.21 -10.80
N THR A 126 3.14 -4.85 -12.03
CA THR A 126 3.05 -5.77 -13.19
C THR A 126 4.14 -6.84 -13.17
N ALA A 127 5.20 -6.64 -12.37
CA ALA A 127 6.29 -7.58 -12.19
C ALA A 127 6.23 -8.33 -10.83
N SER A 128 5.28 -7.98 -9.97
CA SER A 128 5.07 -8.66 -8.67
C SER A 128 4.47 -10.05 -8.86
N THR A 129 5.07 -11.04 -8.20
CA THR A 129 4.69 -12.47 -8.30
C THR A 129 3.90 -12.96 -7.09
N VAL A 130 3.90 -12.23 -5.98
CA VAL A 130 3.24 -12.64 -4.73
C VAL A 130 1.73 -12.39 -4.78
N THR A 131 0.96 -13.45 -4.56
CA THR A 131 -0.50 -13.41 -4.40
C THR A 131 -0.92 -14.01 -3.06
N ALA A 132 -2.03 -13.52 -2.50
CA ALA A 132 -2.63 -14.13 -1.31
C ALA A 132 -3.29 -15.46 -1.71
N LYS A 133 -3.28 -16.43 -0.79
CA LYS A 133 -3.98 -17.72 -0.97
C LYS A 133 -5.49 -17.47 -0.99
N GLU A 134 -6.17 -17.96 -2.04
CA GLU A 134 -7.63 -17.88 -2.21
C GLU A 134 -8.38 -18.72 -1.16
#